data_AF-A0A915JSN0-F1
#
_entry.id   AF-A0A915JSN0-F1
#
_cell.length_a   1.000
_cell.length_b   1.000
_cell.length_c   1.000
_cell.angle_alpha   90.00
_cell.angle_beta   90.00
_cell.angle_gamma   90.00
#
_symmetry.space_group_name_H-M   'P 1'
#
loop_
_entity.id
_entity.type
_entity.pdbx_description
1 polymer ?
#
loop_
_entity_poly.entity_id
_entity_poly.type
_entity_poly.pdbx_seq_one_letter_code
_entity_poly.pdbx_strand_id
1 'polypeptide(L)'
;MDSLDNNGYVVYKHVTRDTEDIENLLSLNPKVQTSAKVVPSKVTKQMKYHWKRNADKKCSTCKPLTDNFDDVKHTTLSERGALKEAGRCLKCADAPCQKSCPTQLDIKSFITSIANKNYYGAAKAILSDNPLGLTCGMVCPTSDLCVGSCNLYATEEGPINIGGLQQFAVETFKKMKIKQVLPPNIMELRDKEPVYCSKIALIGCGPASISCATYLARLGYCDVNIFEKQSYVGGLSTAEIPQFRLPMDAVHFEIQLMKDIGVKILTNEPLSMDSGLTLEKLRSQGYAAVFVGIGNPEPKMDPMFKGLTPEKGFYTSKNFLPLVSRASKPGMCPCNSSGQKLPRLFGRVVVLGCGDTAFDCATCALRCGAKKVFIAFRKGFTTVRAVPEE
;
A
#
# COMPACT_ATOMS: atom_id res chain seq x y z
N MET A 1 -48.34 37.43 2.23
CA MET A 1 -48.84 38.29 3.31
C MET A 1 -50.30 38.51 3.00
N ASP A 2 -51.20 37.81 3.71
CA ASP A 2 -52.54 37.55 3.17
C ASP A 2 -53.64 38.46 3.75
N SER A 3 -53.33 39.18 4.85
CA SER A 3 -54.05 40.34 5.39
C SER A 3 -53.44 40.78 6.74
N LEU A 4 -53.69 42.01 7.19
CA LEU A 4 -53.49 42.43 8.58
C LEU A 4 -54.84 42.27 9.34
N ASP A 5 -54.82 41.89 10.61
CA ASP A 5 -56.01 41.94 11.47
C ASP A 5 -56.33 43.38 11.89
N ASN A 6 -57.46 43.57 12.59
CA ASN A 6 -57.90 44.88 13.08
C ASN A 6 -56.93 45.55 14.07
N ASN A 7 -55.89 44.84 14.54
CA ASN A 7 -54.83 45.34 15.41
C ASN A 7 -53.50 45.54 14.68
N GLY A 8 -53.46 45.33 13.36
CA GLY A 8 -52.25 45.49 12.54
C GLY A 8 -51.28 44.31 12.58
N TYR A 9 -51.69 43.13 13.05
CA TYR A 9 -50.88 41.91 13.00
C TYR A 9 -51.12 41.14 11.70
N VAL A 10 -50.05 40.56 11.14
CA VAL A 10 -50.12 39.73 9.92
C VAL A 10 -50.88 38.44 10.21
N VAL A 11 -52.03 38.27 9.55
CA VAL A 11 -52.83 37.04 9.61
C VAL A 11 -52.43 36.13 8.44
N TYR A 12 -51.83 34.99 8.77
CA TYR A 12 -51.55 33.93 7.80
C TYR A 12 -52.80 33.03 7.66
N LYS A 13 -53.43 33.02 6.48
CA LYS A 13 -54.70 32.31 6.25
C LYS A 13 -54.56 30.79 6.18
N HIS A 14 -53.35 30.27 5.92
CA HIS A 14 -53.09 28.85 5.73
C HIS A 14 -51.80 28.39 6.44
N VAL A 15 -51.77 28.55 7.77
CA VAL A 15 -50.60 28.20 8.62
C VAL A 15 -50.18 26.73 8.58
N THR A 16 -51.00 25.84 8.03
CA THR A 16 -50.70 24.40 7.87
C THR A 16 -50.28 24.03 6.45
N ARG A 17 -50.07 24.99 5.56
CA ARG A 17 -49.59 24.76 4.19
C ARG A 17 -48.20 25.35 4.02
N ASP A 18 -47.37 24.64 3.29
CA ASP A 18 -46.07 25.15 2.87
C ASP A 18 -46.28 26.36 1.95
N THR A 19 -45.40 27.36 2.06
CA THR A 19 -45.36 28.46 1.09
C THR A 19 -44.76 27.99 -0.23
N GLU A 20 -44.94 28.75 -1.31
CA GLU A 20 -44.36 28.42 -2.62
C GLU A 20 -42.85 28.19 -2.57
N ASP A 21 -42.12 29.01 -1.79
CA ASP A 21 -40.68 28.83 -1.58
C ASP A 21 -40.35 27.48 -0.93
N ILE A 22 -41.13 27.08 0.07
CA ILE A 22 -40.96 25.79 0.75
C ILE A 22 -41.37 24.63 -0.16
N GLU A 23 -42.47 24.76 -0.91
CA GLU A 23 -42.88 23.76 -1.89
C GLU A 23 -41.82 23.54 -2.98
N ASN A 24 -41.17 24.61 -3.44
CA ASN A 24 -40.06 24.55 -4.39
C ASN A 24 -38.84 23.81 -3.81
N LEU A 25 -38.49 24.07 -2.54
CA LEU A 25 -37.43 23.34 -1.83
C LEU A 25 -37.78 21.85 -1.66
N LEU A 26 -39.05 21.53 -1.45
CA LEU A 26 -39.55 20.15 -1.30
C LEU A 26 -39.80 19.43 -2.63
N SER A 27 -39.43 20.02 -3.77
CA SER A 27 -39.65 19.43 -5.11
C SER A 27 -39.04 18.03 -5.30
N LEU A 28 -37.92 17.74 -4.62
CA LEU A 28 -37.26 16.43 -4.63
C LEU A 28 -37.55 15.57 -3.40
N ASN A 29 -38.37 16.07 -2.47
CA ASN A 29 -38.74 15.31 -1.28
C ASN A 29 -39.52 14.04 -1.69
N PRO A 30 -39.20 12.85 -1.16
CA PRO A 30 -39.88 11.62 -1.56
C PRO A 30 -41.39 11.68 -1.31
N LYS A 31 -42.17 11.47 -2.36
CA LYS A 31 -43.64 11.34 -2.31
C LYS A 31 -44.06 9.99 -2.87
N VAL A 32 -44.98 9.31 -2.19
CA VAL A 32 -45.55 8.04 -2.67
C VAL A 32 -46.24 8.27 -4.00
N GLN A 33 -45.81 7.55 -5.03
CA GLN A 33 -46.42 7.62 -6.35
C GLN A 33 -47.69 6.76 -6.35
N THR A 34 -48.82 7.36 -6.73
CA THR A 34 -50.13 6.66 -6.79
C THR A 34 -50.37 5.96 -8.12
N SER A 35 -49.48 6.14 -9.10
CA SER A 35 -49.54 5.53 -10.43
C SER A 35 -48.16 5.10 -10.92
N ALA A 36 -48.13 4.22 -11.93
CA ALA A 36 -46.89 3.86 -12.60
C ALA A 36 -46.25 5.07 -13.30
N LYS A 37 -44.92 5.15 -13.29
CA LYS A 37 -44.15 6.17 -14.01
C LYS A 37 -43.87 5.70 -15.45
N VAL A 38 -44.27 6.50 -16.43
CA VAL A 38 -44.03 6.21 -17.85
C VAL A 38 -42.87 7.06 -18.35
N VAL A 39 -41.71 6.44 -18.59
CA VAL A 39 -40.51 7.11 -19.14
C VAL A 39 -40.00 6.29 -20.33
N PRO A 40 -39.91 6.85 -21.55
CA PRO A 40 -39.42 6.11 -22.70
C PRO A 40 -37.98 5.63 -22.54
N SER A 41 -37.67 4.43 -23.06
CA SER A 41 -36.32 3.83 -23.01
C SER A 41 -35.23 4.70 -23.61
N LYS A 42 -35.56 5.58 -24.57
CA LYS A 42 -34.62 6.56 -25.14
C LYS A 42 -34.18 7.58 -24.09
N VAL A 43 -35.13 8.08 -23.30
CA VAL A 43 -34.89 9.05 -22.22
C VAL A 43 -34.08 8.41 -21.09
N THR A 44 -34.44 7.19 -20.67
CA THR A 44 -33.68 6.51 -19.60
C THR A 44 -32.24 6.22 -20.00
N LYS A 45 -31.99 5.85 -21.28
CA LYS A 45 -30.63 5.67 -21.82
C LYS A 45 -29.81 6.97 -21.78
N GLN A 46 -30.42 8.11 -22.09
CA GLN A 46 -29.76 9.42 -22.01
C GLN A 46 -29.50 9.82 -20.55
N MET A 47 -30.50 9.72 -19.68
CA MET A 47 -30.39 10.07 -18.26
C MET A 47 -29.34 9.21 -17.54
N LYS A 48 -29.13 7.96 -17.95
CA LYS A 48 -28.12 7.07 -17.34
C LYS A 48 -26.71 7.68 -17.33
N TYR A 49 -26.36 8.49 -18.33
CA TYR A 49 -25.05 9.12 -18.40
C TYR A 49 -24.86 10.22 -17.35
N HIS A 50 -25.93 10.92 -16.98
CA HIS A 50 -25.88 11.98 -15.95
C HIS A 50 -25.58 11.43 -14.55
N TRP A 51 -26.07 10.24 -14.23
CA TRP A 51 -25.94 9.63 -12.91
C TRP A 51 -24.78 8.61 -12.79
N LYS A 52 -23.94 8.49 -13.83
CA LYS A 52 -22.92 7.44 -13.94
C LYS A 52 -21.80 7.63 -12.91
N ARG A 53 -21.60 6.65 -12.01
CA ARG A 53 -20.55 6.68 -10.98
C ARG A 53 -19.36 5.75 -11.26
N ASN A 54 -19.63 4.55 -11.77
CA ASN A 54 -18.60 3.56 -12.11
C ASN A 54 -18.12 3.69 -13.55
N ALA A 55 -17.07 2.96 -13.91
CA ALA A 55 -16.52 2.93 -15.26
C ALA A 55 -17.61 2.63 -16.32
N ASP A 56 -17.56 3.34 -17.44
CA ASP A 56 -18.40 3.04 -18.59
C ASP A 56 -17.79 1.88 -19.37
N LYS A 57 -18.53 0.77 -19.48
CA LYS A 57 -18.13 -0.42 -20.24
C LYS A 57 -17.93 -0.12 -21.74
N LYS A 58 -18.50 0.99 -22.24
CA LYS A 58 -18.32 1.44 -23.63
C LYS A 58 -17.09 2.34 -23.82
N CYS A 59 -16.48 2.84 -22.74
CA CYS A 59 -15.29 3.67 -22.82
C CYS A 59 -14.08 2.77 -23.11
N SER A 60 -13.52 2.88 -24.31
CA SER A 60 -12.34 2.14 -24.75
C SER A 60 -11.02 2.90 -24.55
N THR A 61 -11.11 4.15 -24.08
CA THR A 61 -9.95 5.03 -23.87
C THR A 61 -9.59 5.10 -22.38
N CYS A 62 -8.29 5.00 -22.09
CA CYS A 62 -7.77 5.30 -20.76
C CYS A 62 -7.79 6.82 -20.54
N LYS A 63 -8.13 7.27 -19.31
CA LYS A 63 -7.94 8.66 -18.92
C LYS A 63 -6.43 8.98 -18.92
N PRO A 64 -6.01 10.24 -19.18
CA PRO A 64 -4.61 10.62 -19.04
C PRO A 64 -4.13 10.35 -17.61
N LEU A 65 -3.07 9.55 -17.48
CA LEU A 65 -2.43 9.21 -16.19
C LEU A 65 -0.98 9.69 -16.12
N THR A 66 -0.52 10.47 -17.10
CA THR A 66 0.83 11.04 -17.13
C THR A 66 1.09 11.81 -15.84
N ASP A 67 2.19 11.48 -15.18
CA ASP A 67 2.61 12.10 -13.90
C ASP A 67 1.59 11.99 -12.75
N ASN A 68 0.59 11.09 -12.85
CA ASN A 68 -0.36 10.84 -11.76
C ASN A 68 0.10 9.64 -10.91
N PHE A 69 0.53 9.93 -9.69
CA PHE A 69 0.91 8.95 -8.67
C PHE A 69 -0.02 8.96 -7.45
N ASP A 70 -1.27 9.39 -7.64
CA ASP A 70 -2.30 9.31 -6.62
C ASP A 70 -2.56 7.85 -6.25
N ASP A 71 -2.98 7.61 -5.00
CA ASP A 71 -3.30 6.26 -4.54
C ASP A 71 -4.42 5.63 -5.38
N VAL A 72 -4.12 4.49 -6.00
CA VAL A 72 -5.08 3.74 -6.84
C VAL A 72 -5.63 2.50 -6.14
N LYS A 73 -5.16 2.18 -4.92
CA LYS A 73 -5.57 0.97 -4.21
C LYS A 73 -7.06 1.01 -3.91
N HIS A 74 -7.78 -0.02 -4.32
CA HIS A 74 -9.20 -0.18 -4.00
C HIS A 74 -9.45 -0.55 -2.53
N THR A 75 -8.40 -0.97 -1.82
CA THR A 75 -8.44 -1.39 -0.42
C THR A 75 -8.24 -0.25 0.57
N THR A 76 -7.83 0.95 0.15
CA THR A 76 -7.60 2.09 1.06
C THR A 76 -8.90 2.50 1.76
N LEU A 77 -8.86 2.65 3.09
CA LEU A 77 -10.02 2.98 3.92
C LEU A 77 -9.85 4.33 4.63
N SER A 78 -10.90 5.15 4.56
CA SER A 78 -11.11 6.24 5.53
C SER A 78 -11.54 5.67 6.89
N GLU A 79 -11.45 6.45 7.96
CA GLU A 79 -11.95 6.03 9.29
C GLU A 79 -13.41 5.55 9.24
N ARG A 80 -14.29 6.29 8.52
CA ARG A 80 -15.69 5.88 8.31
C ARG A 80 -15.80 4.50 7.67
N GLY A 81 -14.97 4.22 6.65
CA GLY A 81 -14.93 2.92 5.97
C GLY A 81 -14.37 1.83 6.88
N ALA A 82 -13.27 2.12 7.58
CA ALA A 82 -12.59 1.20 8.47
C ALA A 82 -13.48 0.77 9.65
N LEU A 83 -14.19 1.70 10.28
CA LEU A 83 -15.13 1.37 11.36
C LEU A 83 -16.29 0.49 10.89
N LYS A 84 -16.83 0.76 9.71
CA LYS A 84 -17.89 -0.08 9.12
C LYS A 84 -17.38 -1.50 8.86
N GLU A 85 -16.21 -1.63 8.23
CA GLU A 85 -15.65 -2.93 7.86
C GLU A 85 -15.16 -3.72 9.08
N ALA A 86 -14.56 -3.06 10.08
CA ALA A 86 -14.19 -3.68 11.34
C ALA A 86 -15.41 -4.11 12.18
N GLY A 87 -16.52 -3.36 12.10
CA GLY A 87 -17.80 -3.73 12.68
C GLY A 87 -18.41 -4.98 12.02
N ARG A 88 -18.22 -5.14 10.70
CA ARG A 88 -18.67 -6.30 9.93
C ARG A 88 -17.89 -7.59 10.23
N CYS A 89 -16.61 -7.48 10.58
CA CYS A 89 -15.78 -8.64 10.89
C CYS A 89 -16.34 -9.45 12.07
N LEU A 90 -16.49 -10.77 11.86
CA LEU A 90 -17.01 -11.73 12.86
C LEU A 90 -16.08 -11.96 14.06
N LYS A 91 -14.81 -11.57 13.95
CA LYS A 91 -13.79 -11.75 15.03
C LYS A 91 -13.69 -13.23 15.45
N CYS A 92 -13.60 -14.11 14.45
CA CYS A 92 -13.62 -15.56 14.59
C CYS A 92 -12.62 -16.08 15.65
N ALA A 93 -13.01 -17.11 16.40
CA ALA A 93 -12.05 -17.93 17.14
C ALA A 93 -11.18 -18.74 16.17
N ASP A 94 -9.93 -19.01 16.57
CA ASP A 94 -8.95 -19.77 15.77
C ASP A 94 -8.92 -19.36 14.28
N ALA A 95 -8.85 -18.05 14.05
CA ALA A 95 -9.24 -17.46 12.79
C ALA A 95 -8.41 -18.00 11.60
N PRO A 96 -9.05 -18.53 10.54
CA PRO A 96 -8.32 -19.07 9.40
C PRO A 96 -7.49 -17.99 8.67
N CYS A 97 -7.97 -16.74 8.68
CA CYS A 97 -7.23 -15.62 8.11
C CYS A 97 -5.88 -15.39 8.80
N GLN A 98 -5.77 -15.64 10.11
CA GLN A 98 -4.51 -15.58 10.84
C GLN A 98 -3.59 -16.72 10.41
N LYS A 99 -4.11 -17.95 10.34
CA LYS A 99 -3.34 -19.13 9.90
C LYS A 99 -2.77 -18.97 8.48
N SER A 100 -3.52 -18.31 7.60
CA SER A 100 -3.12 -17.99 6.22
C SER A 100 -2.26 -16.73 6.11
N CYS A 101 -2.02 -16.02 7.21
CA CYS A 101 -1.09 -14.90 7.23
C CYS A 101 0.34 -15.43 7.46
N PRO A 102 1.31 -15.16 6.56
CA PRO A 102 2.69 -15.65 6.72
C PRO A 102 3.38 -15.20 8.01
N THR A 103 2.98 -14.05 8.57
CA THR A 103 3.48 -13.52 9.85
C THR A 103 2.57 -13.85 11.04
N GLN A 104 1.51 -14.64 10.83
CA GLN A 104 0.57 -15.07 11.88
C GLN A 104 -0.06 -13.91 12.68
N LEU A 105 -0.27 -12.74 12.04
CA LEU A 105 -0.91 -11.58 12.65
C LEU A 105 -2.21 -11.99 13.35
N ASP A 106 -2.40 -11.55 14.59
CA ASP A 106 -3.69 -11.69 15.28
C ASP A 106 -4.74 -10.73 14.69
N ILE A 107 -5.30 -11.14 13.55
CA ILE A 107 -6.28 -10.38 12.78
C ILE A 107 -7.56 -10.14 13.57
N LYS A 108 -7.98 -11.11 14.37
CA LYS A 108 -9.13 -10.97 15.27
C LYS A 108 -8.91 -9.79 16.21
N SER A 109 -7.78 -9.76 16.92
CA SER A 109 -7.52 -8.77 17.95
C SER A 109 -7.30 -7.37 17.38
N PHE A 110 -6.54 -7.22 16.29
CA PHE A 110 -6.33 -5.88 15.73
C PHE A 110 -7.61 -5.30 15.11
N ILE A 111 -8.43 -6.12 14.44
CA ILE A 111 -9.71 -5.64 13.88
C ILE A 111 -10.69 -5.30 15.01
N THR A 112 -10.72 -6.09 16.09
CA THR A 112 -11.50 -5.76 17.29
C THR A 112 -11.09 -4.40 17.87
N SER A 113 -9.78 -4.14 17.92
CA SER A 113 -9.25 -2.85 18.39
C SER A 113 -9.68 -1.69 17.49
N ILE A 114 -9.67 -1.86 16.16
CA ILE A 114 -10.19 -0.84 15.22
C ILE A 114 -11.68 -0.56 15.46
N ALA A 115 -12.50 -1.61 15.59
CA ALA A 115 -13.95 -1.46 15.82
C ALA A 115 -14.26 -0.67 17.10
N ASN A 116 -13.40 -0.79 18.11
CA ASN A 116 -13.49 -0.08 19.39
C ASN A 116 -12.72 1.26 19.41
N LYS A 117 -12.32 1.78 18.24
CA LYS A 117 -11.52 3.01 18.09
C LYS A 117 -10.16 3.02 18.80
N ASN A 118 -9.65 1.84 19.20
CA ASN A 118 -8.32 1.69 19.75
C ASN A 118 -7.30 1.44 18.63
N TYR A 119 -7.01 2.49 17.86
CA TYR A 119 -6.10 2.38 16.71
C TYR A 119 -4.65 2.09 17.11
N TYR A 120 -4.21 2.62 18.26
CA TYR A 120 -2.91 2.30 18.84
C TYR A 120 -2.79 0.80 19.16
N GLY A 121 -3.78 0.23 19.85
CA GLY A 121 -3.80 -1.20 20.17
C GLY A 121 -3.79 -2.09 18.93
N ALA A 122 -4.54 -1.68 17.90
CA ALA A 122 -4.52 -2.37 16.61
C ALA A 122 -3.13 -2.34 15.95
N ALA A 123 -2.54 -1.15 15.83
CA ALA A 123 -1.20 -0.99 15.25
C ALA A 123 -0.13 -1.73 16.06
N LYS A 124 -0.21 -1.70 17.39
CA LYS A 124 0.67 -2.46 18.28
C LYS A 124 0.58 -3.96 18.00
N ALA A 125 -0.62 -4.52 17.90
CA ALA A 125 -0.81 -5.93 17.59
C ALA A 125 -0.20 -6.28 16.21
N ILE A 126 -0.48 -5.47 15.18
CA ILE A 126 0.09 -5.65 13.84
C ILE A 126 1.62 -5.61 13.86
N LEU A 127 2.21 -4.57 14.45
CA LEU A 127 3.66 -4.34 14.46
C LEU A 127 4.41 -5.30 15.40
N SER A 128 3.71 -5.98 16.31
CA SER A 128 4.31 -6.99 17.18
C SER A 128 4.77 -8.20 16.37
N ASP A 129 3.94 -8.65 15.43
CA ASP A 129 4.20 -9.83 14.59
C ASP A 129 4.78 -9.47 13.20
N ASN A 130 4.55 -8.24 12.72
CA ASN A 130 5.08 -7.77 11.44
C ASN A 130 5.67 -6.35 11.53
N PRO A 131 7.01 -6.21 11.58
CA PRO A 131 7.69 -4.91 11.57
C PRO A 131 7.40 -4.04 10.33
N LEU A 132 6.96 -4.66 9.22
CA LEU A 132 6.56 -3.98 7.98
C LEU A 132 5.02 -3.96 7.82
N GLY A 133 4.31 -3.75 8.93
CA GLY A 133 2.85 -3.81 8.98
C GLY A 133 2.13 -2.81 8.08
N LEU A 134 2.67 -1.60 7.87
CA LEU A 134 2.06 -0.62 6.98
C LEU A 134 2.27 -1.01 5.51
N THR A 135 3.51 -1.35 5.15
CA THR A 135 3.85 -1.81 3.80
C THR A 135 2.99 -3.01 3.42
N CYS A 136 2.94 -4.05 4.26
CA CYS A 136 2.12 -5.24 4.02
C CYS A 136 0.62 -4.94 3.94
N GLY A 137 0.11 -4.00 4.74
CA GLY A 137 -1.30 -3.58 4.65
C GLY A 137 -1.65 -2.99 3.27
N MET A 138 -0.68 -2.36 2.60
CA MET A 138 -0.87 -1.76 1.29
C MET A 138 -0.65 -2.72 0.11
N VAL A 139 0.29 -3.67 0.23
CA VAL A 139 0.77 -4.44 -0.94
C VAL A 139 0.59 -5.95 -0.84
N CYS A 140 0.12 -6.49 0.28
CA CYS A 140 -0.10 -7.93 0.37
C CYS A 140 -1.14 -8.39 -0.66
N PRO A 141 -0.86 -9.48 -1.41
CA PRO A 141 -1.82 -10.12 -2.31
C PRO A 141 -2.86 -10.90 -1.49
N THR A 142 -3.72 -10.17 -0.78
CA THR A 142 -4.51 -10.75 0.32
C THR A 142 -5.45 -11.87 -0.09
N SER A 143 -5.94 -11.87 -1.34
CA SER A 143 -6.80 -12.91 -1.93
C SER A 143 -6.14 -14.29 -1.96
N ASP A 144 -4.82 -14.35 -2.08
CA ASP A 144 -4.00 -15.57 -2.01
C ASP A 144 -3.45 -15.83 -0.60
N LEU A 145 -3.80 -14.98 0.39
CA LEU A 145 -3.32 -15.03 1.76
C LEU A 145 -4.50 -15.00 2.75
N CYS A 146 -4.51 -14.04 3.67
CA CYS A 146 -5.45 -13.95 4.79
C CYS A 146 -6.91 -13.75 4.36
N VAL A 147 -7.17 -13.05 3.25
CA VAL A 147 -8.54 -12.80 2.76
C VAL A 147 -9.08 -14.03 2.04
N GLY A 148 -8.22 -14.81 1.37
CA GLY A 148 -8.59 -16.05 0.69
C GLY A 148 -9.18 -17.12 1.60
N SER A 149 -8.86 -17.09 2.90
CA SER A 149 -9.40 -18.02 3.90
C SER A 149 -10.39 -17.39 4.89
N CYS A 150 -10.83 -16.14 4.64
CA CYS A 150 -11.76 -15.47 5.53
C CYS A 150 -13.13 -16.17 5.55
N ASN A 151 -13.66 -16.50 6.73
CA ASN A 151 -14.99 -17.14 6.86
C ASN A 151 -16.14 -16.36 6.20
N LEU A 152 -16.05 -15.03 6.13
CA LEU A 152 -17.06 -14.20 5.46
C LEU A 152 -17.05 -14.34 3.94
N TYR A 153 -16.07 -15.03 3.35
CA TYR A 153 -16.14 -15.46 1.95
C TYR A 153 -17.39 -16.33 1.69
N ALA A 154 -17.92 -17.01 2.70
CA ALA A 154 -19.13 -17.82 2.61
C ALA A 154 -20.45 -17.00 2.63
N THR A 155 -20.36 -15.66 2.55
CA THR A 155 -21.51 -14.74 2.55
C THR A 155 -21.54 -13.90 1.27
N GLU A 156 -22.71 -13.39 0.89
CA GLU A 156 -22.92 -12.62 -0.34
C GLU A 156 -22.14 -11.30 -0.36
N GLU A 157 -21.94 -10.66 0.79
CA GLU A 157 -21.10 -9.47 0.93
C GLU A 157 -19.59 -9.75 0.84
N GLY A 158 -19.18 -11.02 0.94
CA GLY A 158 -17.81 -11.47 0.75
C GLY A 158 -16.85 -11.21 1.92
N PRO A 159 -15.56 -11.53 1.74
CA PRO A 159 -14.56 -11.53 2.81
C PRO A 159 -14.20 -10.11 3.28
N ILE A 160 -13.50 -10.00 4.41
CA ILE A 160 -13.09 -8.70 4.99
C ILE A 160 -11.94 -8.07 4.21
N ASN A 161 -11.96 -6.76 4.03
CA ASN A 161 -10.79 -6.00 3.57
C ASN A 161 -9.73 -5.88 4.69
N ILE A 162 -9.01 -6.97 4.94
CA ILE A 162 -8.02 -7.09 6.02
C ILE A 162 -6.84 -6.15 5.78
N GLY A 163 -6.33 -6.09 4.54
CA GLY A 163 -5.21 -5.21 4.17
C GLY A 163 -5.52 -3.73 4.40
N GLY A 164 -6.70 -3.27 3.99
CA GLY A 164 -7.14 -1.89 4.20
C GLY A 164 -7.32 -1.51 5.67
N LEU A 165 -7.81 -2.44 6.51
CA LEU A 165 -7.91 -2.23 7.95
C LEU A 165 -6.53 -2.16 8.62
N GLN A 166 -5.60 -3.03 8.21
CA GLN A 166 -4.21 -3.01 8.65
C GLN A 166 -3.52 -1.70 8.25
N GLN A 167 -3.66 -1.28 6.99
CA GLN A 167 -3.17 0.01 6.50
C GLN A 167 -3.71 1.16 7.36
N PHE A 168 -5.04 1.25 7.53
CA PHE A 168 -5.67 2.32 8.29
C PHE A 168 -5.15 2.42 9.73
N ALA A 169 -5.04 1.30 10.44
CA ALA A 169 -4.56 1.30 11.82
C ALA A 169 -3.11 1.80 11.94
N VAL A 170 -2.22 1.28 11.09
CA VAL A 170 -0.80 1.64 11.15
C VAL A 170 -0.55 3.06 10.61
N GLU A 171 -1.30 3.52 9.59
CA GLU A 171 -1.27 4.92 9.16
C GLU A 171 -1.68 5.87 10.30
N THR A 172 -2.70 5.48 11.07
CA THR A 172 -3.17 6.27 12.21
C THR A 172 -2.10 6.33 13.30
N PHE A 173 -1.46 5.20 13.61
CA PHE A 173 -0.33 5.15 14.54
C PHE A 173 0.87 5.99 14.06
N LYS A 174 1.22 5.92 12.78
CA LYS A 174 2.25 6.78 12.18
C LYS A 174 1.96 8.28 12.42
N LYS A 175 0.70 8.72 12.30
CA LYS A 175 0.29 10.11 12.57
C LYS A 175 0.44 10.51 14.05
N MET A 176 0.42 9.55 14.98
CA MET A 176 0.67 9.80 16.40
C MET A 176 2.13 10.15 16.71
N LYS A 177 3.07 9.88 15.78
CA LYS A 177 4.51 10.17 15.93
C LYS A 177 5.15 9.56 17.19
N ILE A 178 4.65 8.39 17.59
CA ILE A 178 5.19 7.62 18.72
C ILE A 178 6.36 6.77 18.22
N LYS A 179 7.48 6.80 18.94
CA LYS A 179 8.68 6.01 18.64
C LYS A 179 8.54 4.58 19.14
N GLN A 180 9.23 3.65 18.50
CA GLN A 180 9.43 2.32 19.06
C GLN A 180 10.44 2.40 20.21
N VAL A 181 10.20 1.68 21.30
CA VAL A 181 11.09 1.63 22.46
C VAL A 181 11.34 0.19 22.88
N LEU A 182 12.50 -0.07 23.48
CA LEU A 182 12.78 -1.34 24.13
C LEU A 182 12.18 -1.36 25.54
N PRO A 183 11.58 -2.48 25.98
CA PRO A 183 11.17 -2.64 27.36
C PRO A 183 12.35 -2.52 28.35
N PRO A 184 12.17 -1.93 29.55
CA PRO A 184 13.24 -1.78 30.54
C PRO A 184 13.96 -3.09 30.89
N ASN A 185 13.21 -4.18 31.04
CA ASN A 185 13.76 -5.49 31.34
C ASN A 185 14.68 -6.03 30.24
N ILE A 186 14.45 -5.66 28.96
CA ILE A 186 15.34 -6.04 27.86
C ILE A 186 16.62 -5.21 27.89
N MET A 187 16.52 -3.92 28.23
CA MET A 187 17.70 -3.06 28.37
C MET A 187 18.59 -3.52 29.53
N GLU A 188 18.01 -3.87 30.67
CA GLU A 188 18.76 -4.42 31.80
C GLU A 188 19.45 -5.75 31.46
N LEU A 189 18.77 -6.63 30.71
CA LEU A 189 19.31 -7.91 30.28
C LEU A 189 20.51 -7.71 29.34
N ARG A 190 20.39 -6.80 28.37
CA ARG A 190 21.46 -6.41 27.45
C ARG A 190 22.71 -5.94 28.21
N ASP A 191 22.52 -5.10 29.22
CA ASP A 191 23.64 -4.47 29.92
C ASP A 191 24.38 -5.45 30.87
N LYS A 192 23.72 -6.54 31.27
CA LYS A 192 24.30 -7.59 32.13
C LYS A 192 25.03 -8.68 31.36
N GLU A 193 24.56 -9.04 30.18
CA GLU A 193 25.02 -10.23 29.44
C GLU A 193 25.81 -9.84 28.18
N PRO A 194 27.14 -10.09 28.12
CA PRO A 194 27.99 -9.65 27.01
C PRO A 194 27.58 -10.19 25.63
N VAL A 195 26.85 -11.30 25.58
CA VAL A 195 26.38 -11.91 24.33
C VAL A 195 25.51 -10.95 23.49
N TYR A 196 24.76 -10.04 24.13
CA TYR A 196 23.93 -9.06 23.42
C TYR A 196 24.73 -7.96 22.73
N CYS A 197 26.01 -7.80 23.10
CA CYS A 197 26.97 -6.92 22.42
C CYS A 197 27.67 -7.60 21.23
N SER A 198 27.30 -8.84 20.89
CA SER A 198 27.85 -9.53 19.71
C SER A 198 27.54 -8.76 18.44
N LYS A 199 28.55 -8.59 17.58
CA LYS A 199 28.42 -7.90 16.29
C LYS A 199 27.62 -8.77 15.32
N ILE A 200 26.50 -8.27 14.82
CA ILE A 200 25.64 -8.96 13.85
C ILE A 200 25.57 -8.15 12.55
N ALA A 201 25.88 -8.79 11.42
CA ALA A 201 25.78 -8.18 10.10
C ALA A 201 24.55 -8.70 9.36
N LEU A 202 23.84 -7.81 8.68
CA LEU A 202 22.80 -8.16 7.72
C LEU A 202 23.15 -7.53 6.38
N ILE A 203 23.02 -8.28 5.29
CA ILE A 203 23.38 -7.82 3.94
C ILE A 203 22.13 -7.55 3.13
N GLY A 204 22.00 -6.32 2.62
CA GLY A 204 20.82 -5.76 1.96
C GLY A 204 19.80 -5.22 2.95
N CYS A 205 19.32 -3.99 2.74
CA CYS A 205 18.30 -3.32 3.55
C CYS A 205 16.89 -3.46 2.94
N GLY A 206 16.53 -4.70 2.56
CA GLY A 206 15.18 -5.06 2.14
C GLY A 206 14.29 -5.55 3.29
N PRO A 207 13.01 -5.90 3.02
CA PRO A 207 12.06 -6.37 4.03
C PRO A 207 12.57 -7.50 4.93
N ALA A 208 13.31 -8.47 4.36
CA ALA A 208 13.85 -9.60 5.11
C ALA A 208 14.83 -9.16 6.22
N SER A 209 15.82 -8.34 5.87
CA SER A 209 16.79 -7.82 6.83
C SER A 209 16.18 -6.82 7.80
N ILE A 210 15.23 -5.98 7.36
CA ILE A 210 14.51 -5.05 8.26
C ILE A 210 13.76 -5.84 9.34
N SER A 211 13.06 -6.91 8.94
CA SER A 211 12.37 -7.79 9.89
C SER A 211 13.35 -8.48 10.84
N CYS A 212 14.38 -9.14 10.30
CA CYS A 212 15.39 -9.84 11.09
C CYS A 212 16.10 -8.92 12.10
N ALA A 213 16.56 -7.75 11.65
CA ALA A 213 17.21 -6.77 12.51
C ALA A 213 16.27 -6.23 13.60
N THR A 214 15.00 -5.98 13.26
CA THR A 214 14.01 -5.52 14.24
C THR A 214 13.80 -6.55 15.33
N TYR A 215 13.65 -7.83 14.98
CA TYR A 215 13.48 -8.89 15.98
C TYR A 215 14.73 -9.13 16.82
N LEU A 216 15.93 -9.09 16.23
CA LEU A 216 17.19 -9.17 16.98
C LEU A 216 17.33 -8.01 17.97
N ALA A 217 17.03 -6.77 17.55
CA ALA A 217 17.06 -5.62 18.43
C ALA A 217 16.02 -5.73 19.55
N ARG A 218 14.81 -6.24 19.27
CA ARG A 218 13.78 -6.53 20.29
C ARG A 218 14.20 -7.58 21.32
N LEU A 219 15.07 -8.53 20.94
CA LEU A 219 15.67 -9.50 21.85
C LEU A 219 16.78 -8.91 22.73
N GLY A 220 17.27 -7.71 22.41
CA GLY A 220 18.29 -6.99 23.18
C GLY A 220 19.64 -6.84 22.49
N TYR A 221 19.85 -7.45 21.31
CA TYR A 221 21.12 -7.31 20.57
C TYR A 221 21.35 -5.86 20.16
N CYS A 222 22.50 -5.30 20.54
CA CYS A 222 22.75 -3.86 20.43
C CYS A 222 23.78 -3.45 19.37
N ASP A 223 24.47 -4.40 18.74
CA ASP A 223 25.37 -4.11 17.61
C ASP A 223 24.91 -4.81 16.32
N VAL A 224 23.69 -4.44 15.89
CA VAL A 224 23.04 -4.93 14.68
C VAL A 224 23.26 -3.94 13.54
N ASN A 225 23.99 -4.37 12.50
CA ASN A 225 24.44 -3.52 11.39
C ASN A 225 23.91 -4.07 10.06
N ILE A 226 23.18 -3.24 9.31
CA ILE A 226 22.71 -3.56 7.95
C ILE A 226 23.64 -2.89 6.92
N PHE A 227 24.20 -3.66 6.01
CA PHE A 227 25.02 -3.19 4.89
C PHE A 227 24.19 -3.19 3.60
N GLU A 228 23.95 -2.02 3.02
CA GLU A 228 23.15 -1.84 1.81
C GLU A 228 24.01 -1.36 0.65
N LYS A 229 23.90 -2.04 -0.49
CA LYS A 229 24.62 -1.71 -1.73
C LYS A 229 24.28 -0.32 -2.25
N GLN A 230 23.02 0.08 -2.17
CA GLN A 230 22.50 1.31 -2.76
C GLN A 230 22.61 2.49 -1.79
N SER A 231 22.44 3.70 -2.32
CA SER A 231 22.33 4.93 -1.52
C SER A 231 20.94 5.15 -0.90
N TYR A 232 20.02 4.21 -1.11
CA TYR A 232 18.66 4.19 -0.57
C TYR A 232 18.41 2.88 0.17
N VAL A 233 17.39 2.87 1.01
CA VAL A 233 16.99 1.75 1.87
C VAL A 233 15.58 1.27 1.55
N GLY A 234 15.19 0.08 2.00
CA GLY A 234 13.85 -0.51 1.81
C GLY A 234 13.73 -1.51 0.65
N GLY A 235 14.82 -1.77 -0.08
CA GLY A 235 14.86 -2.76 -1.16
C GLY A 235 13.81 -2.51 -2.26
N LEU A 236 13.11 -3.56 -2.68
CA LEU A 236 12.07 -3.49 -3.73
C LEU A 236 10.89 -2.57 -3.36
N SER A 237 10.54 -2.48 -2.07
CA SER A 237 9.49 -1.58 -1.58
C SER A 237 9.78 -0.13 -1.95
N THR A 238 11.06 0.23 -2.00
CA THR A 238 11.53 1.55 -2.40
C THR A 238 11.76 1.61 -3.91
N ALA A 239 12.52 0.65 -4.45
CA ALA A 239 13.05 0.72 -5.81
C ALA A 239 12.02 0.40 -6.91
N GLU A 240 11.10 -0.53 -6.68
CA GLU A 240 10.29 -1.11 -7.76
C GLU A 240 8.78 -1.01 -7.55
N ILE A 241 8.28 -1.16 -6.31
CA ILE A 241 6.84 -1.01 -6.06
C ILE A 241 6.44 0.45 -6.32
N PRO A 242 5.47 0.74 -7.20
CA PRO A 242 5.16 2.11 -7.58
C PRO A 242 4.61 2.98 -6.44
N GLN A 243 4.88 4.27 -6.49
CA GLN A 243 4.41 5.26 -5.49
C GLN A 243 2.88 5.26 -5.31
N PHE A 244 2.11 5.04 -6.39
CA PHE A 244 0.64 4.96 -6.34
C PHE A 244 0.10 3.69 -5.67
N ARG A 245 0.96 2.70 -5.37
CA ARG A 245 0.63 1.52 -4.54
C ARG A 245 1.26 1.62 -3.15
N LEU A 246 2.56 1.93 -3.08
CA LEU A 246 3.32 2.04 -1.85
C LEU A 246 4.06 3.37 -1.76
N PRO A 247 3.51 4.33 -1.00
CA PRO A 247 4.16 5.61 -0.75
C PRO A 247 5.51 5.47 -0.03
N MET A 248 6.50 6.26 -0.44
CA MET A 248 7.85 6.23 0.14
C MET A 248 7.87 6.51 1.65
N ASP A 249 6.97 7.36 2.12
CA ASP A 249 6.86 7.72 3.52
C ASP A 249 6.34 6.57 4.40
N ALA A 250 5.68 5.55 3.83
CA ALA A 250 5.35 4.31 4.56
C ALA A 250 6.63 3.51 4.86
N VAL A 251 7.50 3.37 3.88
CA VAL A 251 8.78 2.64 4.02
C VAL A 251 9.71 3.36 5.00
N HIS A 252 9.83 4.70 4.89
CA HIS A 252 10.63 5.48 5.84
C HIS A 252 10.15 5.36 7.27
N PHE A 253 8.83 5.35 7.48
CA PHE A 253 8.25 5.19 8.81
C PHE A 253 8.68 3.87 9.48
N GLU A 254 8.60 2.75 8.76
CA GLU A 254 8.95 1.43 9.30
C GLU A 254 10.47 1.31 9.57
N ILE A 255 11.29 1.86 8.67
CA ILE A 255 12.74 1.93 8.87
C ILE A 255 13.08 2.80 10.08
N GLN A 256 12.37 3.89 10.31
CA GLN A 256 12.58 4.74 11.47
C GLN A 256 12.24 4.02 12.77
N LEU A 257 11.13 3.26 12.83
CA LEU A 257 10.81 2.45 13.99
C LEU A 257 11.93 1.45 14.32
N MET A 258 12.51 0.79 13.30
CA MET A 258 13.65 -0.11 13.49
C MET A 258 14.90 0.64 14.01
N LYS A 259 15.18 1.83 13.49
CA LYS A 259 16.29 2.67 13.97
C LYS A 259 16.09 3.18 15.40
N ASP A 260 14.86 3.45 15.81
CA ASP A 260 14.54 3.91 17.17
C ASP A 260 15.01 2.93 18.25
N ILE A 261 15.15 1.65 17.92
CA ILE A 261 15.67 0.59 18.81
C ILE A 261 17.15 0.22 18.55
N GLY A 262 17.90 1.09 17.86
CA GLY A 262 19.36 1.04 17.80
C GLY A 262 19.98 0.30 16.61
N VAL A 263 19.18 -0.18 15.64
CA VAL A 263 19.71 -0.80 14.43
C VAL A 263 20.42 0.24 13.55
N LYS A 264 21.65 -0.08 13.12
CA LYS A 264 22.48 0.78 12.26
C LYS A 264 22.37 0.35 10.80
N ILE A 265 22.42 1.32 9.89
CA ILE A 265 22.39 1.06 8.44
C ILE A 265 23.56 1.78 7.80
N LEU A 266 24.39 1.05 7.07
CA LEU A 266 25.51 1.54 6.27
C LEU A 266 25.15 1.34 4.79
N THR A 267 24.92 2.45 4.08
CA THR A 267 24.63 2.47 2.64
C THR A 267 25.89 2.57 1.80
N ASN A 268 25.81 2.20 0.52
CA ASN A 268 26.95 2.09 -0.41
C ASN A 268 27.99 1.03 -0.01
N GLU A 269 27.54 -0.02 0.66
CA GLU A 269 28.35 -1.14 1.15
C GLU A 269 27.90 -2.43 0.45
N PRO A 270 28.26 -2.65 -0.84
CA PRO A 270 27.87 -3.85 -1.56
C PRO A 270 28.65 -5.06 -1.07
N LEU A 271 27.98 -6.20 -0.88
CA LEU A 271 28.67 -7.49 -0.74
C LEU A 271 29.25 -7.88 -2.11
N SER A 272 30.55 -7.67 -2.32
CA SER A 272 31.26 -8.07 -3.52
C SER A 272 32.76 -8.23 -3.26
N MET A 273 33.44 -8.97 -4.14
CA MET A 273 34.90 -9.07 -4.08
C MET A 273 35.56 -7.70 -4.30
N ASP A 274 35.01 -6.87 -5.19
CA ASP A 274 35.58 -5.57 -5.55
C ASP A 274 35.47 -4.53 -4.44
N SER A 275 34.45 -4.59 -3.59
CA SER A 275 34.31 -3.68 -2.45
C SER A 275 35.14 -4.11 -1.23
N GLY A 276 35.63 -5.35 -1.22
CA GLY A 276 36.26 -5.97 -0.06
C GLY A 276 35.29 -6.38 1.05
N LEU A 277 33.99 -6.10 0.93
CA LEU A 277 32.98 -6.61 1.85
C LEU A 277 32.63 -8.05 1.46
N THR A 278 33.31 -9.00 2.09
CA THR A 278 33.06 -10.45 1.93
C THR A 278 32.67 -11.09 3.26
N LEU A 279 32.17 -12.33 3.21
CA LEU A 279 31.84 -13.08 4.42
C LEU A 279 33.09 -13.35 5.28
N GLU A 280 34.23 -13.64 4.65
CA GLU A 280 35.51 -13.81 5.33
C GLU A 280 35.95 -12.51 6.00
N LYS A 281 35.77 -11.36 5.33
CA LYS A 281 36.09 -10.06 5.89
C LYS A 281 35.24 -9.76 7.12
N LEU A 282 33.93 -9.96 7.03
CA LEU A 282 33.02 -9.80 8.16
C LEU A 282 33.41 -10.71 9.34
N ARG A 283 33.70 -11.98 9.06
CA ARG A 283 34.18 -12.92 10.09
C ARG A 283 35.48 -12.43 10.74
N SER A 284 36.45 -11.96 9.95
CA SER A 284 37.72 -11.41 10.45
C SER A 284 37.55 -10.14 11.28
N GLN A 285 36.48 -9.38 11.06
CA GLN A 285 36.12 -8.16 11.81
C GLN A 285 35.33 -8.45 13.09
N GLY A 286 35.19 -9.73 13.47
CA GLY A 286 34.53 -10.17 14.70
C GLY A 286 33.00 -10.21 14.63
N TYR A 287 32.41 -10.23 13.43
CA TYR A 287 30.97 -10.48 13.30
C TYR A 287 30.65 -11.93 13.68
N ALA A 288 29.79 -12.10 14.69
CA ALA A 288 29.41 -13.40 15.23
C ALA A 288 28.34 -14.10 14.38
N ALA A 289 27.50 -13.32 13.68
CA ALA A 289 26.47 -13.84 12.80
C ALA A 289 26.30 -12.94 11.56
N VAL A 290 25.94 -13.55 10.43
CA VAL A 290 25.64 -12.86 9.18
C VAL A 290 24.30 -13.35 8.62
N PHE A 291 23.38 -12.44 8.36
CA PHE A 291 22.14 -12.70 7.62
C PHE A 291 22.24 -12.15 6.20
N VAL A 292 21.94 -12.96 5.19
CA VAL A 292 22.02 -12.54 3.78
C VAL A 292 20.60 -12.32 3.23
N GLY A 293 20.24 -11.06 3.03
CA GLY A 293 18.92 -10.61 2.58
C GLY A 293 18.97 -9.75 1.31
N ILE A 294 19.90 -10.03 0.39
CA ILE A 294 20.16 -9.20 -0.81
C ILE A 294 19.09 -9.31 -1.90
N GLY A 295 18.18 -10.30 -1.80
CA GLY A 295 17.17 -10.57 -2.81
C GLY A 295 17.76 -11.05 -4.14
N ASN A 296 17.04 -10.79 -5.24
CA ASN A 296 17.47 -11.11 -6.60
C ASN A 296 17.82 -9.81 -7.35
N PRO A 297 19.10 -9.39 -7.34
CA PRO A 297 19.49 -8.06 -7.81
C PRO A 297 19.46 -7.90 -9.33
N GLU A 298 19.57 -8.99 -10.09
CA GLU A 298 19.67 -8.96 -11.54
C GLU A 298 18.34 -9.30 -12.24
N PRO A 299 18.04 -8.70 -13.39
CA PRO A 299 16.89 -9.09 -14.20
C PRO A 299 17.16 -10.41 -14.91
N LYS A 300 16.11 -11.20 -15.13
CA LYS A 300 16.16 -12.28 -16.11
C LYS A 300 16.20 -11.69 -17.52
N MET A 301 17.30 -11.91 -18.23
CA MET A 301 17.51 -11.44 -19.60
C MET A 301 17.28 -12.56 -20.61
N ASP A 302 16.53 -12.25 -21.68
CA ASP A 302 16.42 -13.12 -22.86
C ASP A 302 17.54 -12.78 -23.86
N PRO A 303 18.26 -13.77 -24.41
CA PRO A 303 19.32 -13.54 -25.40
C PRO A 303 18.87 -12.71 -26.61
N MET A 304 17.58 -12.77 -27.00
CA MET A 304 17.07 -12.02 -28.15
C MET A 304 17.13 -10.49 -27.97
N PHE A 305 17.20 -10.01 -26.72
CA PHE A 305 17.29 -8.58 -26.40
C PHE A 305 18.71 -8.11 -26.10
N LYS A 306 19.71 -8.97 -26.32
CA LYS A 306 21.12 -8.62 -26.09
C LYS A 306 21.52 -7.43 -26.98
N GLY A 307 22.14 -6.41 -26.38
CA GLY A 307 22.59 -5.20 -27.09
C GLY A 307 21.50 -4.16 -27.36
N LEU A 308 20.27 -4.40 -26.90
CA LEU A 308 19.24 -3.36 -26.86
C LEU A 308 19.42 -2.49 -25.61
N THR A 309 19.16 -1.19 -25.76
CA THR A 309 19.41 -0.17 -24.74
C THR A 309 18.18 0.73 -24.55
N PRO A 310 18.11 1.51 -23.46
CA PRO A 310 17.04 2.50 -23.24
C PRO A 310 16.87 3.51 -24.39
N GLU A 311 17.96 3.89 -25.07
CA GLU A 311 17.93 4.80 -26.22
C GLU A 311 17.22 4.17 -27.43
N LYS A 312 17.25 2.84 -27.53
CA LYS A 312 16.49 2.05 -28.51
C LYS A 312 15.08 1.68 -28.01
N GLY A 313 14.66 2.24 -26.87
CA GLY A 313 13.35 1.98 -26.25
C GLY A 313 13.24 0.67 -25.49
N PHE A 314 14.35 -0.03 -25.24
CA PHE A 314 14.34 -1.30 -24.50
C PHE A 314 14.69 -1.09 -23.02
N TYR A 315 13.87 -1.69 -22.16
CA TYR A 315 14.03 -1.65 -20.72
C TYR A 315 13.81 -3.04 -20.12
N THR A 316 14.54 -3.34 -19.05
CA THR A 316 14.17 -4.41 -18.12
C THR A 316 13.37 -3.79 -16.98
N SER A 317 12.62 -4.58 -16.21
CA SER A 317 11.96 -4.05 -15.01
C SER A 317 12.95 -3.45 -14.01
N LYS A 318 14.13 -4.07 -13.87
CA LYS A 318 15.24 -3.65 -13.00
C LYS A 318 15.91 -2.34 -13.44
N ASN A 319 15.65 -1.83 -14.64
CA ASN A 319 16.09 -0.48 -15.04
C ASN A 319 14.91 0.51 -15.13
N PHE A 320 13.73 0.08 -15.55
CA PHE A 320 12.57 0.95 -15.73
C PHE A 320 11.93 1.37 -14.41
N LEU A 321 11.52 0.40 -13.57
CA LEU A 321 10.83 0.72 -12.32
C LEU A 321 11.69 1.56 -11.38
N PRO A 322 13.01 1.29 -11.21
CA PRO A 322 13.87 2.15 -10.42
C PRO A 322 14.04 3.57 -10.97
N LEU A 323 13.85 3.81 -12.27
CA LEU A 323 13.83 5.17 -12.82
C LEU A 323 12.52 5.89 -12.45
N VAL A 324 11.39 5.19 -12.55
CA VAL A 324 10.06 5.75 -12.20
C VAL A 324 9.96 6.01 -10.71
N SER A 325 10.35 5.07 -9.85
CA SER A 325 10.37 5.24 -8.39
C SER A 325 11.23 6.43 -7.99
N ARG A 326 12.43 6.54 -8.54
CA ARG A 326 13.31 7.68 -8.33
C ARG A 326 12.66 9.03 -8.65
N ALA A 327 11.99 9.15 -9.79
CA ALA A 327 11.32 10.38 -10.18
C ALA A 327 10.02 10.67 -9.38
N SER A 328 9.37 9.65 -8.83
CA SER A 328 8.04 9.78 -8.20
C SER A 328 8.05 9.70 -6.66
N LYS A 329 9.15 9.23 -6.04
CA LYS A 329 9.25 9.01 -4.59
C LYS A 329 10.13 10.07 -3.92
N PRO A 330 9.54 11.15 -3.36
CA PRO A 330 10.31 12.16 -2.66
C PRO A 330 11.07 11.54 -1.47
N GLY A 331 12.35 11.91 -1.33
CA GLY A 331 13.21 11.43 -0.25
C GLY A 331 13.81 10.03 -0.44
N MET A 332 13.58 9.36 -1.58
CA MET A 332 14.15 8.01 -1.83
C MET A 332 15.68 7.95 -1.72
N CYS A 333 16.41 8.93 -2.26
CA CYS A 333 17.87 9.06 -2.09
C CYS A 333 18.23 10.49 -1.66
N PRO A 334 19.41 10.72 -1.03
CA PRO A 334 19.93 12.07 -0.80
C PRO A 334 20.04 12.89 -2.09
N CYS A 335 20.28 12.21 -3.21
CA CYS A 335 20.31 12.77 -4.55
C CYS A 335 18.95 13.21 -5.10
N ASN A 336 17.83 12.87 -4.44
CA ASN A 336 16.49 13.08 -4.95
C ASN A 336 15.91 14.46 -4.63
N SER A 337 16.78 15.43 -4.32
CA SER A 337 16.39 16.71 -3.75
C SER A 337 15.87 17.71 -4.79
N SER A 338 16.09 17.49 -6.09
CA SER A 338 15.48 18.26 -7.19
C SER A 338 16.06 17.83 -8.55
N GLY A 339 15.25 17.28 -9.46
CA GLY A 339 15.62 17.20 -10.89
C GLY A 339 15.59 15.84 -11.58
N GLN A 340 15.23 14.75 -10.90
CA GLN A 340 15.07 13.46 -11.59
C GLN A 340 13.77 13.44 -12.39
N LYS A 341 13.88 13.29 -13.70
CA LYS A 341 12.74 13.31 -14.63
C LYS A 341 12.22 11.90 -14.84
N LEU A 342 10.90 11.76 -14.94
CA LEU A 342 10.29 10.52 -15.41
C LEU A 342 10.86 10.13 -16.78
N PRO A 343 11.05 8.82 -17.04
CA PRO A 343 11.24 8.33 -18.40
C PRO A 343 10.13 8.85 -19.30
N ARG A 344 10.49 9.38 -20.47
CA ARG A 344 9.51 9.83 -21.47
C ARG A 344 9.23 8.70 -22.44
N LEU A 345 8.06 8.11 -22.34
CA LEU A 345 7.60 7.07 -23.26
C LEU A 345 6.58 7.65 -24.23
N PHE A 346 6.67 7.27 -25.50
CA PHE A 346 5.76 7.72 -26.54
C PHE A 346 5.18 6.53 -27.30
N GLY A 347 3.97 6.68 -27.83
CA GLY A 347 3.37 5.66 -28.68
C GLY A 347 2.96 4.39 -27.91
N ARG A 348 3.30 3.22 -28.46
CA ARG A 348 2.86 1.91 -27.96
C ARG A 348 3.99 1.25 -27.17
N VAL A 349 3.69 0.84 -25.94
CA VAL A 349 4.62 0.08 -25.09
C VAL A 349 4.16 -1.37 -25.04
N VAL A 350 5.10 -2.30 -25.18
CA VAL A 350 4.87 -3.74 -24.98
C VAL A 350 5.60 -4.17 -23.72
N VAL A 351 4.88 -4.74 -22.77
CA VAL A 351 5.42 -5.32 -21.55
C VAL A 351 5.36 -6.83 -21.65
N LEU A 352 6.50 -7.49 -21.44
CA LEU A 352 6.63 -8.95 -21.54
C LEU A 352 6.57 -9.58 -20.15
N GLY A 353 5.52 -10.32 -19.85
CA GLY A 353 5.32 -10.96 -18.54
C GLY A 353 3.87 -10.98 -18.09
N CYS A 354 3.62 -11.66 -16.97
CA CYS A 354 2.27 -11.80 -16.38
C CYS A 354 2.31 -11.95 -14.84
N GLY A 355 3.36 -11.50 -14.18
CA GLY A 355 3.42 -11.36 -12.72
C GLY A 355 3.41 -9.88 -12.31
N ASP A 356 3.45 -9.60 -11.02
CA ASP A 356 3.31 -8.25 -10.44
C ASP A 356 4.19 -7.22 -11.14
N THR A 357 5.47 -7.56 -11.34
CA THR A 357 6.44 -6.71 -12.05
C THR A 357 5.97 -6.26 -13.44
N ALA A 358 5.24 -7.11 -14.18
CA ALA A 358 4.72 -6.76 -15.49
C ALA A 358 3.55 -5.77 -15.40
N PHE A 359 2.65 -5.94 -14.43
CA PHE A 359 1.52 -5.03 -14.21
C PHE A 359 1.98 -3.68 -13.66
N ASP A 360 2.96 -3.67 -12.76
CA ASP A 360 3.63 -2.44 -12.30
C ASP A 360 4.34 -1.72 -13.45
N CYS A 361 5.08 -2.44 -14.31
CA CYS A 361 5.68 -1.85 -15.52
C CYS A 361 4.62 -1.25 -16.44
N ALA A 362 3.50 -1.95 -16.66
CA ALA A 362 2.44 -1.52 -17.54
C ALA A 362 1.74 -0.24 -17.03
N THR A 363 1.43 -0.20 -15.75
CA THR A 363 0.78 0.95 -15.11
C THR A 363 1.73 2.15 -14.98
N CYS A 364 3.01 1.91 -14.69
CA CYS A 364 4.06 2.95 -14.71
C CYS A 364 4.29 3.52 -16.12
N ALA A 365 4.22 2.70 -17.16
CA ALA A 365 4.38 3.17 -18.54
C ALA A 365 3.31 4.23 -18.92
N LEU A 366 2.09 4.11 -18.41
CA LEU A 366 1.04 5.13 -18.57
C LEU A 366 1.41 6.45 -17.88
N ARG A 367 2.08 6.40 -16.71
CA ARG A 367 2.56 7.61 -16.00
C ARG A 367 3.70 8.28 -16.73
N CYS A 368 4.50 7.51 -17.45
CA CYS A 368 5.56 7.97 -18.33
C CYS A 368 5.07 8.54 -19.69
N GLY A 369 3.76 8.56 -19.95
CA GLY A 369 3.18 9.16 -21.15
C GLY A 369 2.89 8.20 -22.31
N ALA A 370 2.96 6.88 -22.09
CA ALA A 370 2.62 5.90 -23.13
C ALA A 370 1.16 6.09 -23.62
N LYS A 371 0.97 6.12 -24.94
CA LYS A 371 -0.37 6.25 -25.56
C LYS A 371 -1.20 4.98 -25.41
N LYS A 372 -0.54 3.82 -25.46
CA LYS A 372 -1.18 2.50 -25.29
C LYS A 372 -0.16 1.49 -24.76
N VAL A 373 -0.59 0.63 -23.86
CA VAL A 373 0.24 -0.44 -23.29
C VAL A 373 -0.36 -1.79 -23.66
N PHE A 374 0.48 -2.72 -24.07
CA PHE A 374 0.12 -4.12 -24.31
C PHE A 374 0.90 -4.99 -23.33
N ILE A 375 0.20 -5.84 -22.59
CA ILE A 375 0.82 -6.87 -21.77
C ILE A 375 0.80 -8.15 -22.59
N ALA A 376 1.97 -8.63 -22.98
CA ALA A 376 2.14 -9.84 -23.77
C ALA A 376 2.78 -10.94 -22.91
N PHE A 377 2.18 -12.13 -22.94
CA PHE A 377 2.64 -13.27 -22.17
C PHE A 377 2.54 -14.53 -23.01
N ARG A 378 3.46 -15.47 -22.76
CA ARG A 378 3.69 -16.66 -23.58
C ARG A 378 2.67 -17.80 -23.41
N LYS A 379 1.62 -17.60 -22.61
CA LYS A 379 0.60 -18.60 -22.25
C LYS A 379 -0.81 -17.98 -22.34
N GLY A 380 -1.84 -18.66 -21.85
CA GLY A 380 -3.20 -18.13 -21.76
C GLY A 380 -3.46 -17.30 -20.49
N PHE A 381 -4.59 -16.59 -20.46
CA PHE A 381 -4.99 -15.71 -19.36
C PHE A 381 -5.16 -16.44 -18.02
N THR A 382 -5.55 -17.72 -18.05
CA THR A 382 -5.67 -18.58 -16.85
C THR A 382 -4.35 -18.87 -16.16
N THR A 383 -3.22 -18.46 -16.74
CA THR A 383 -1.87 -18.66 -16.19
C THR A 383 -1.18 -17.37 -15.77
N VAL A 384 -1.92 -16.26 -15.73
CA VAL A 384 -1.46 -15.02 -15.11
C VAL A 384 -1.07 -15.33 -13.67
N ARG A 385 0.12 -14.85 -13.27
CA ARG A 385 0.74 -15.14 -11.97
C ARG A 385 0.43 -14.10 -10.92
N ALA A 386 0.20 -12.86 -11.33
CA ALA A 386 -0.28 -11.82 -10.42
C ALA A 386 -1.67 -12.19 -9.93
N VAL A 387 -2.00 -11.78 -8.70
CA VAL A 387 -3.35 -11.96 -8.16
C VAL A 387 -4.36 -11.08 -8.90
N PRO A 388 -5.66 -11.42 -8.90
CA PRO A 388 -6.67 -10.66 -9.64
C PRO A 388 -6.77 -9.17 -9.29
N GLU A 389 -6.31 -8.75 -8.12
CA GLU A 389 -6.36 -7.35 -7.66
C GLU A 389 -5.22 -6.46 -8.21
N GLU A 390 -4.13 -7.07 -8.70
CA GLU A 390 -2.96 -6.41 -9.30
C GLU A 390 -3.18 -6.12 -10.79
#